data_AF-S2YBD1-F1
#
_entry.id   AF-S2YBD1-F1
#
_cell.length_a   1.000
_cell.length_b   1.000
_cell.length_c   1.000
_cell.angle_alpha   90.00
_cell.angle_beta   90.00
_cell.angle_gamma   90.00
#
_symmetry.space_group_name_H-M   'P 1'
#
loop_
_entity.id
_entity.type
_entity.pdbx_description
1 polymer ?
#
loop_
_entity_poly.entity_id
_entity_poly.type
_entity_poly.pdbx_seq_one_letter_code
_entity_poly.pdbx_strand_id
1 'polypeptide(L)'
;MKRSLFFILFSMIMLGVTFTVLRNDRTLKSQLTHWYTAQYEKYIHPDRKTHGFGKYSHGVSFNGDSRHYGIDYALPENTKILAPTHGTVTRTFKNKLGGNVLEIREADGTHYQWFMHLNRYEVKAGDTVSWRCHRTIW
;
A
#
# COMPACT_ATOMS: atom_id res chain seq x y z
N MET A 1 -20.49 55.78 -3.16
CA MET A 1 -19.15 55.21 -2.89
C MET A 1 -19.10 54.24 -1.71
N LYS A 2 -19.65 54.55 -0.52
CA LYS A 2 -19.50 53.70 0.69
C LYS A 2 -20.11 52.28 0.59
N ARG A 3 -21.24 52.11 -0.11
CA ARG A 3 -21.89 50.79 -0.31
C ARG A 3 -21.07 49.84 -1.19
N SER A 4 -20.47 50.35 -2.27
CA SER A 4 -19.61 49.56 -3.17
C SER A 4 -18.33 49.10 -2.48
N LEU A 5 -17.73 49.94 -1.64
CA LEU A 5 -16.53 49.58 -0.88
C LEU A 5 -16.80 48.44 0.12
N PHE A 6 -17.99 48.41 0.73
CA PHE A 6 -18.41 47.33 1.62
C PHE A 6 -18.52 45.99 0.89
N PHE A 7 -19.14 45.96 -0.29
CA PHE A 7 -19.25 44.72 -1.09
C PHE A 7 -17.89 44.21 -1.56
N ILE A 8 -16.97 45.11 -1.94
CA ILE A 8 -15.61 44.75 -2.33
C ILE A 8 -14.85 44.14 -1.14
N LEU A 9 -14.93 44.77 0.03
CA LEU A 9 -14.25 44.29 1.24
C LEU A 9 -14.82 42.93 1.71
N PHE A 10 -16.15 42.79 1.68
CA PHE A 10 -16.83 41.55 2.02
C PHE A 10 -16.46 40.41 1.06
N SER A 11 -16.38 40.71 -0.24
CA SER A 11 -15.97 39.73 -1.25
C SER A 11 -14.51 39.28 -1.06
N MET A 12 -13.61 40.21 -0.74
CA MET A 12 -12.20 39.89 -0.44
C MET A 12 -12.04 39.02 0.81
N ILE A 13 -12.86 39.25 1.85
CA ILE A 13 -12.88 38.42 3.07
C ILE A 13 -13.40 37.01 2.75
N MET A 14 -14.50 36.90 2.00
CA MET A 14 -15.05 35.60 1.61
C MET A 14 -14.07 34.80 0.74
N LEU A 15 -13.38 35.45 -0.20
CA LEU A 15 -12.34 34.82 -1.00
C LEU A 15 -11.15 34.35 -0.14
N GLY A 16 -10.70 35.15 0.84
CA GLY A 16 -9.62 34.79 1.76
C GLY A 16 -9.96 33.62 2.69
N VAL A 17 -11.19 33.58 3.21
CA VAL A 17 -11.70 32.45 4.01
C VAL A 17 -11.78 31.20 3.15
N THR A 18 -12.33 31.31 1.94
CA THR A 18 -12.44 30.19 0.99
C THR A 18 -11.05 29.65 0.62
N PHE A 19 -10.09 30.53 0.34
CA PHE A 19 -8.71 30.16 0.04
C PHE A 19 -8.01 29.46 1.22
N THR A 20 -8.26 29.93 2.45
CA THR A 20 -7.70 29.32 3.67
C THR A 20 -8.29 27.94 3.94
N VAL A 21 -9.61 27.78 3.76
CA VAL A 21 -10.28 26.48 3.84
C VAL A 21 -9.70 25.54 2.78
N LEU A 22 -9.64 25.94 1.51
CA LEU A 22 -9.11 25.10 0.43
C LEU A 22 -7.63 24.72 0.59
N ARG A 23 -6.83 25.59 1.23
CA ARG A 23 -5.40 25.33 1.51
C ARG A 23 -5.22 24.40 2.72
N ASN A 24 -6.08 24.48 3.72
CA ASN A 24 -5.96 23.73 4.98
C ASN A 24 -6.78 22.43 5.00
N ASP A 25 -7.63 22.21 4.00
CA ASP A 25 -8.57 21.10 3.97
C ASP A 25 -7.95 19.81 3.40
N ARG A 26 -6.86 19.38 4.05
CA ARG A 26 -6.28 18.05 3.84
C ARG A 26 -7.24 16.96 4.32
N THR A 27 -8.08 17.27 5.31
CA THR A 27 -8.99 16.32 5.95
C THR A 27 -10.16 15.95 5.04
N LEU A 28 -10.87 16.91 4.43
CA LEU A 28 -11.98 16.55 3.53
C LEU A 28 -11.47 15.94 2.23
N LYS A 29 -10.33 16.40 1.69
CA LYS A 29 -9.68 15.73 0.54
C LYS A 29 -9.34 14.28 0.89
N SER A 30 -8.75 14.02 2.05
CA SER A 30 -8.45 12.67 2.52
C SER A 30 -9.71 11.82 2.70
N GLN A 31 -10.78 12.37 3.30
CA GLN A 31 -12.05 11.65 3.50
C GLN A 31 -12.75 11.33 2.18
N LEU A 32 -12.80 12.27 1.24
CA LEU A 32 -13.38 12.07 -0.10
C LEU A 32 -12.59 11.03 -0.89
N THR A 33 -11.25 11.11 -0.87
CA THR A 33 -10.41 10.10 -1.51
C THR A 33 -10.64 8.72 -0.87
N HIS A 34 -10.67 8.62 0.45
CA HIS A 34 -10.89 7.34 1.14
C HIS A 34 -12.26 6.73 0.81
N TRP A 35 -13.34 7.52 0.84
CA TRP A 35 -14.68 7.04 0.48
C TRP A 35 -14.76 6.60 -0.98
N TYR A 36 -14.15 7.36 -1.90
CA TYR A 36 -14.14 7.02 -3.32
C TYR A 36 -13.33 5.74 -3.60
N THR A 37 -12.13 5.62 -3.00
CA THR A 37 -11.30 4.41 -3.11
C THR A 37 -12.00 3.19 -2.52
N ALA A 38 -12.66 3.32 -1.36
CA ALA A 38 -13.40 2.22 -0.74
C ALA A 38 -14.60 1.76 -1.59
N GLN A 39 -15.30 2.70 -2.25
CA GLN A 39 -16.34 2.33 -3.22
C GLN A 39 -15.74 1.67 -4.47
N TYR A 40 -14.61 2.15 -4.97
CA TYR A 40 -13.95 1.59 -6.16
C TYR A 40 -13.42 0.17 -5.94
N GLU A 41 -12.76 -0.10 -4.80
CA GLU A 41 -12.29 -1.44 -4.41
C GLU A 41 -13.43 -2.46 -4.26
N LYS A 42 -14.65 -2.01 -3.98
CA LYS A 42 -15.83 -2.89 -3.92
C LYS A 42 -16.20 -3.48 -5.29
N TYR A 43 -15.88 -2.78 -6.38
CA TYR A 43 -16.23 -3.17 -7.75
C TYR A 43 -15.04 -3.70 -8.56
N ILE A 44 -13.82 -3.40 -8.14
CA ILE A 44 -12.58 -3.91 -8.72
C ILE A 44 -11.93 -4.83 -7.69
N HIS A 45 -11.87 -6.13 -7.96
CA HIS A 45 -11.16 -7.11 -7.12
C HIS A 45 -9.70 -6.68 -6.91
N PRO A 46 -9.34 -6.09 -5.75
CA PRO A 46 -8.00 -5.53 -5.54
C PRO A 46 -6.98 -6.67 -5.34
N ASP A 47 -7.44 -7.85 -4.94
CA ASP A 47 -6.67 -9.09 -4.84
C ASP A 47 -6.51 -9.82 -6.18
N ARG A 48 -6.65 -9.12 -7.32
CA ARG A 48 -6.44 -9.73 -8.63
C ARG A 48 -4.98 -10.13 -8.79
N LYS A 49 -4.75 -11.45 -8.90
CA LYS A 49 -3.48 -12.02 -9.34
C LYS A 49 -3.10 -11.48 -10.72
N THR A 50 -1.97 -10.77 -10.82
CA THR A 50 -1.45 -10.25 -12.09
C THR A 50 -0.45 -11.21 -12.74
N HIS A 51 0.37 -11.88 -11.93
CA HIS A 51 1.33 -12.89 -12.39
C HIS A 51 1.33 -14.09 -11.47
N GLY A 52 1.43 -15.30 -12.05
CA GLY A 52 1.59 -16.54 -11.30
C GLY A 52 3.03 -17.07 -11.37
N PHE A 53 3.28 -18.17 -10.67
CA PHE A 53 4.55 -18.89 -10.72
C PHE A 53 4.84 -19.43 -12.12
N GLY A 54 6.13 -19.48 -12.49
CA GLY A 54 6.62 -20.04 -13.75
C GLY A 54 7.15 -18.97 -14.67
N LYS A 55 6.26 -18.32 -15.45
CA LYS A 55 6.64 -17.31 -16.45
C LYS A 55 5.85 -16.02 -16.26
N TYR A 56 6.52 -14.87 -16.30
CA TYR A 56 5.86 -13.57 -16.34
C TYR A 56 4.93 -13.46 -17.54
N SER A 57 3.78 -12.82 -17.33
CA SER A 57 2.79 -12.58 -18.38
C SER A 57 3.18 -11.37 -19.25
N HIS A 58 2.50 -11.20 -20.38
CA HIS A 58 2.67 -10.03 -21.27
C HIS A 58 4.09 -9.80 -21.81
N GLY A 59 4.91 -10.84 -21.89
CA GLY A 59 6.27 -10.75 -22.45
C GLY A 59 7.28 -10.02 -21.57
N VAL A 60 6.95 -9.76 -20.31
CA VAL A 60 7.88 -9.18 -19.34
C VAL A 60 9.05 -10.14 -19.10
N SER A 61 10.27 -9.61 -19.13
CA SER A 61 11.48 -10.34 -18.79
C SER A 61 12.48 -9.40 -18.13
N PHE A 62 13.32 -9.95 -17.26
CA PHE A 62 14.38 -9.24 -16.57
C PHE A 62 15.72 -9.85 -17.00
N ASN A 63 16.61 -9.05 -17.59
CA ASN A 63 17.88 -9.52 -18.15
C ASN A 63 17.72 -10.71 -19.12
N GLY A 64 16.65 -10.71 -19.93
CA GLY A 64 16.34 -11.78 -20.87
C GLY A 64 15.71 -13.02 -20.26
N ASP A 65 15.48 -13.04 -18.95
CA ASP A 65 14.82 -14.14 -18.24
C ASP A 65 13.37 -13.78 -17.87
N SER A 66 12.42 -14.59 -18.31
CA SER A 66 11.00 -14.42 -18.02
C SER A 66 10.51 -15.29 -16.85
N ARG A 67 11.40 -16.00 -16.15
CA ARG A 67 11.01 -16.85 -15.02
C ARG A 67 10.48 -16.02 -13.85
N HIS A 68 9.40 -16.49 -13.25
CA HIS A 68 8.77 -15.86 -12.09
C HIS A 68 8.62 -16.88 -10.96
N TYR A 69 9.30 -16.64 -9.84
CA TYR A 69 9.33 -17.56 -8.69
C TYR A 69 8.32 -17.18 -7.59
N GLY A 70 7.39 -16.26 -7.89
CA GLY A 70 6.41 -15.75 -6.94
C GLY A 70 4.99 -15.71 -7.50
N ILE A 71 4.12 -15.01 -6.78
CA ILE A 71 2.76 -14.68 -7.20
C ILE A 71 2.56 -13.19 -6.93
N ASP A 72 2.15 -12.45 -7.95
CA ASP A 72 1.92 -11.01 -7.85
C ASP A 72 0.43 -10.71 -7.71
N TYR A 73 0.10 -9.84 -6.77
CA TYR A 73 -1.24 -9.30 -6.56
C TYR A 73 -1.21 -7.78 -6.72
N ALA A 74 -2.17 -7.22 -7.47
CA ALA A 74 -2.28 -5.78 -7.68
C ALA A 74 -2.99 -5.08 -6.51
N LEU A 75 -2.32 -5.03 -5.36
CA LEU A 75 -2.88 -4.48 -4.14
C LEU A 75 -2.68 -2.96 -4.05
N PRO A 76 -3.66 -2.20 -3.50
CA PRO A 76 -3.46 -0.82 -3.06
C PRO A 76 -2.30 -0.69 -2.06
N GLU A 77 -1.66 0.47 -2.02
CA GLU A 77 -0.66 0.73 -0.97
C GLU A 77 -1.30 0.68 0.43
N ASN A 78 -0.57 0.11 1.38
CA ASN A 78 -1.01 -0.09 2.77
C ASN A 78 -2.11 -1.13 2.96
N THR A 79 -2.37 -1.98 1.96
CA THR A 79 -3.13 -3.21 2.17
C THR A 79 -2.44 -4.06 3.25
N LYS A 80 -3.23 -4.49 4.22
CA LYS A 80 -2.75 -5.36 5.31
C LYS A 80 -2.33 -6.71 4.77
N ILE A 81 -1.09 -7.13 5.01
CA ILE A 81 -0.59 -8.45 4.63
C ILE A 81 -0.45 -9.35 5.85
N LEU A 82 -0.93 -10.59 5.73
CA LEU A 82 -0.83 -11.61 6.77
C LEU A 82 0.12 -12.72 6.33
N ALA A 83 0.80 -13.34 7.29
CA ALA A 83 1.54 -14.57 7.04
C ALA A 83 0.55 -15.74 6.84
N PRO A 84 0.63 -16.50 5.74
CA PRO A 84 -0.26 -17.61 5.46
C PRO A 84 -0.01 -18.82 6.37
N THR A 85 1.19 -18.94 6.94
CA THR A 85 1.56 -20.02 7.87
C THR A 85 2.25 -19.49 9.13
N HIS A 86 2.49 -20.38 10.09
CA HIS A 86 3.30 -20.06 11.25
C HIS A 86 4.77 -20.04 10.87
N GLY A 87 5.54 -19.13 11.46
CA GLY A 87 6.97 -19.05 11.19
C GLY A 87 7.69 -18.00 12.01
N THR A 88 8.97 -17.85 11.71
CA THR A 88 9.85 -16.86 12.34
C THR A 88 10.44 -15.96 11.28
N VAL A 89 10.38 -14.65 11.51
CA VAL A 89 11.05 -13.68 10.65
C VAL A 89 12.56 -13.88 10.78
N THR A 90 13.21 -14.23 9.68
CA THR A 90 14.67 -14.45 9.66
C THR A 90 15.41 -13.15 9.36
N ARG A 91 14.86 -12.32 8.46
CA ARG A 91 15.47 -11.04 8.06
C ARG A 91 14.50 -10.10 7.34
N THR A 92 14.85 -8.82 7.36
CA THR A 92 14.26 -7.75 6.56
C THR A 92 15.37 -6.99 5.85
N PHE A 93 15.23 -6.71 4.56
CA PHE A 93 16.27 -6.02 3.79
C PHE A 93 15.70 -5.30 2.56
N LYS A 94 16.43 -4.29 2.07
CA LYS A 94 16.03 -3.53 0.88
C LYS A 94 16.93 -3.85 -0.31
N ASN A 95 16.34 -4.08 -1.49
CA ASN A 95 17.12 -4.24 -2.73
C ASN A 95 16.43 -3.59 -3.93
N LYS A 96 17.14 -3.49 -5.06
CA LYS A 96 16.68 -2.76 -6.26
C LYS A 96 15.43 -3.35 -6.91
N LEU A 97 15.29 -4.67 -6.92
CA LEU A 97 14.15 -5.32 -7.58
C LEU A 97 12.99 -5.52 -6.62
N GLY A 98 13.25 -6.02 -5.40
CA GLY A 98 12.22 -6.35 -4.43
C GLY A 98 11.78 -5.21 -3.51
N GLY A 99 12.38 -4.03 -3.59
CA GLY A 99 12.06 -2.95 -2.65
C GLY A 99 12.33 -3.40 -1.21
N ASN A 100 11.35 -3.21 -0.32
CA ASN A 100 11.40 -3.78 1.03
C ASN A 100 11.01 -5.25 1.00
N VAL A 101 11.91 -6.11 1.47
CA VAL A 101 11.77 -7.57 1.44
C VAL A 101 11.80 -8.13 2.86
N LEU A 102 10.84 -8.98 3.17
CA LEU A 102 10.72 -9.74 4.41
C LEU A 102 10.83 -11.23 4.11
N GLU A 103 11.68 -11.94 4.86
CA GLU A 103 11.81 -13.39 4.80
C GLU A 103 11.31 -14.01 6.10
N ILE A 104 10.45 -15.02 5.96
CA ILE A 104 9.93 -15.84 7.06
C ILE A 104 10.32 -17.29 6.80
N ARG A 105 10.95 -17.93 7.79
CA ARG A 105 11.12 -19.39 7.81
C ARG A 105 9.86 -20.01 8.40
N GLU A 106 9.29 -20.98 7.69
CA GLU A 106 8.11 -21.70 8.16
C GLU A 106 8.42 -22.58 9.38
N ALA A 107 7.38 -22.94 10.13
CA ALA A 107 7.51 -23.74 11.33
C ALA A 107 8.15 -25.13 11.11
N ASP A 108 8.11 -25.67 9.88
CA ASP A 108 8.78 -26.92 9.52
C ASP A 108 10.30 -26.80 9.37
N GLY A 109 10.83 -25.58 9.46
CA GLY A 109 12.26 -25.29 9.39
C GLY A 109 12.88 -25.40 7.99
N THR A 110 12.12 -25.85 6.99
CA THR A 110 12.61 -26.22 5.65
C THR A 110 12.15 -25.21 4.60
N HIS A 111 10.91 -24.71 4.71
CA HIS A 111 10.35 -23.77 3.75
C HIS A 111 10.55 -22.31 4.18
N TYR A 112 10.60 -21.43 3.19
CA TYR A 112 10.77 -20.00 3.36
C TYR A 112 9.79 -19.25 2.49
N GLN A 113 9.24 -18.18 3.05
CA GLN A 113 8.35 -17.26 2.36
C GLN A 113 9.01 -15.90 2.25
N TRP A 114 8.85 -15.30 1.08
CA TRP A 114 9.43 -14.01 0.74
C TRP A 114 8.29 -13.06 0.38
N PHE A 115 8.23 -11.94 1.09
CA PHE A 115 7.29 -10.85 0.82
C PHE A 115 8.08 -9.67 0.30
N MET A 116 7.76 -9.22 -0.90
CA MET A 116 8.49 -8.19 -1.63
C MET A 116 7.59 -6.98 -1.87
N HIS A 117 8.21 -5.85 -2.21
CA HIS A 117 7.54 -4.59 -2.53
C HIS A 117 6.68 -4.02 -1.40
N LEU A 118 7.02 -4.33 -0.14
CA LEU A 118 6.31 -3.83 1.03
C LEU A 118 6.49 -2.31 1.16
N ASN A 119 5.48 -1.58 1.66
CA ASN A 119 5.65 -0.16 1.97
C ASN A 119 6.50 0.03 3.24
N ARG A 120 6.24 -0.77 4.27
CA ARG A 120 6.96 -0.76 5.56
C ARG A 120 6.97 -2.16 6.19
N TYR A 121 7.83 -2.36 7.19
CA TYR A 121 7.84 -3.59 7.99
C TYR A 121 7.09 -3.36 9.30
N GLU A 122 6.13 -4.22 9.61
CA GLU A 122 5.44 -4.27 10.92
C GLU A 122 6.06 -5.31 11.87
N VAL A 123 7.13 -5.97 11.44
CA VAL A 123 7.84 -7.03 12.14
C VAL A 123 9.36 -6.87 11.99
N LYS A 124 10.11 -7.51 12.87
CA LYS A 124 11.59 -7.55 12.85
C LYS A 124 12.11 -8.99 12.93
N ALA A 125 13.37 -9.18 12.57
CA ALA A 125 14.05 -10.46 12.72
C ALA A 125 13.92 -11.00 14.15
N GLY A 126 13.59 -12.29 14.27
CA GLY A 126 13.29 -12.98 15.52
C GLY A 126 11.81 -12.98 15.91
N ASP A 127 10.96 -12.13 15.32
CA ASP A 127 9.53 -12.15 15.60
C ASP A 127 8.88 -13.45 15.09
N THR A 128 7.96 -13.99 15.89
CA THR A 128 7.09 -15.10 15.47
C THR A 128 5.82 -14.56 14.81
N VAL A 129 5.45 -15.16 13.69
CA VAL A 129 4.19 -14.91 12.98
C VAL A 129 3.31 -16.16 13.01
N SER A 130 2.00 -15.97 13.02
CA SER A 130 1.02 -17.06 13.04
C SER A 130 -0.20 -16.62 12.24
N TRP A 131 -0.77 -17.54 11.46
CA TRP A 131 -2.00 -17.27 10.70
C TRP A 131 -3.19 -16.91 11.60
N ARG A 132 -3.18 -17.30 12.89
CA ARG A 132 -4.22 -16.95 13.88
C ARG A 132 -3.96 -15.64 14.60
N CYS A 133 -2.71 -15.16 14.58
CA CYS A 133 -2.38 -13.87 15.18
C CYS A 133 -2.71 -12.81 14.14
N HIS A 134 -3.58 -11.84 14.48
CA HIS A 134 -3.86 -10.67 13.64
C HIS A 134 -2.64 -9.73 13.49
N ARG A 135 -1.43 -10.23 13.77
CA ARG A 135 -0.17 -9.51 13.59
C ARG A 135 0.08 -9.39 12.10
N THR A 136 -0.13 -8.18 11.63
CA THR A 136 0.10 -7.79 10.24
C THR A 136 1.60 -7.72 9.99
N ILE A 137 2.06 -8.16 8.83
CA ILE A 137 3.48 -8.05 8.43
C ILE A 137 3.76 -6.75 7.64
N TRP A 138 2.68 -6.13 7.11
CA TRP A 138 2.60 -4.80 6.48
C TRP A 138 1.18 -4.23 6.66
#